data_AF-A0A1Y4IGL4-F1
#
_entry.id   AF-A0A1Y4IGL4-F1
#
_cell.length_a   1.000
_cell.length_b   1.000
_cell.length_c   1.000
_cell.angle_alpha   90.00
_cell.angle_beta   90.00
_cell.angle_gamma   90.00
#
_symmetry.space_group_name_H-M   'P 1'
#
loop_
_entity.id
_entity.type
_entity.pdbx_description
1 polymer ?
#
loop_
_entity_poly.entity_id
_entity_poly.type
_entity_poly.pdbx_seq_one_letter_code
_entity_poly.pdbx_strand_id
1 'polypeptide(L)'
;MLMEGLKMDDLMEAEGLRETDVWGIGEIEEIEPILPMELSAEVPGMDRAMVCGDPFRLGEILDYQQGFDNPYGATGTCGLTSVSNICKMAGMDVTEPEVVEYAMENDQCIKDDPKYHGGGTTIGNDLAVLSHYGIEAHCEFSDTADGERLAEAIEGGHGVILGVNSGILQDREWKVENAEGEVVSNHAVCLTGTVRDPDTGELAGFYLCDSSSQRPDGGKIFITLDQLDECYTNVKESFAIITDDPIRG
;
A
#
# COMPACT_ATOMS: atom_id res chain seq x y z
N MET A 1 -18.51 7.58 7.99
CA MET A 1 -19.16 7.45 9.30
C MET A 1 -18.04 7.33 10.31
N LEU A 2 -17.71 8.45 10.95
CA LEU A 2 -16.56 8.58 11.86
C LEU A 2 -16.58 7.44 12.88
N MET A 3 -15.53 6.63 12.91
CA MET A 3 -15.28 5.71 14.02
C MET A 3 -15.19 6.54 15.30
N GLU A 4 -16.18 6.43 16.19
CA GLU A 4 -16.20 7.17 17.45
C GLU A 4 -14.93 6.88 18.28
N GLY A 5 -14.29 7.93 18.81
CA GLY A 5 -12.89 7.94 19.27
C GLY A 5 -12.42 6.82 20.21
N LEU A 6 -13.31 6.15 20.95
CA LEU A 6 -12.94 4.95 21.72
C LEU A 6 -12.48 3.78 20.83
N LYS A 7 -13.06 3.62 19.64
CA LYS A 7 -12.62 2.59 18.68
C LYS A 7 -11.33 2.98 17.96
N MET A 8 -11.10 4.28 17.77
CA MET A 8 -9.88 4.76 17.12
C MET A 8 -8.67 4.62 18.07
N ASP A 9 -8.82 4.99 19.35
CA ASP A 9 -7.75 4.84 20.34
C ASP A 9 -7.31 3.36 20.47
N ASP A 10 -8.27 2.43 20.52
CA ASP A 10 -8.00 0.99 20.56
C ASP A 10 -7.26 0.50 19.30
N LEU A 11 -7.67 0.99 18.11
CA LEU A 11 -7.00 0.68 16.85
C LEU A 11 -5.58 1.25 16.80
N MET A 12 -5.39 2.49 17.24
CA MET A 12 -4.08 3.13 17.30
C MET A 12 -3.14 2.37 18.24
N GLU A 13 -3.60 1.95 19.41
CA GLU A 13 -2.80 1.12 20.31
C GLU A 13 -2.44 -0.23 19.68
N ALA A 14 -3.43 -0.90 19.05
CA ALA A 14 -3.21 -2.18 18.38
C ALA A 14 -2.22 -2.09 17.21
N GLU A 15 -2.25 -0.99 16.46
CA GLU A 15 -1.38 -0.75 15.31
C GLU A 15 -0.05 -0.08 15.68
N GLY A 16 0.17 0.24 16.96
CA GLY A 16 1.38 0.91 17.44
C GLY A 16 1.54 2.35 16.94
N LEU A 17 0.43 3.02 16.65
CA LEU A 17 0.37 4.38 16.12
C LEU A 17 0.36 5.43 17.24
N ARG A 18 1.04 6.55 16.98
CA ARG A 18 0.93 7.78 17.77
C ARG A 18 -0.05 8.73 17.07
N GLU A 19 -0.61 9.69 17.81
CA GLU A 19 -1.49 10.72 17.23
C GLU A 19 -0.85 11.45 16.06
N THR A 20 0.46 11.70 16.11
CA THR A 20 1.21 12.39 15.03
C THR A 20 1.39 11.56 13.78
N ASP A 21 1.18 10.24 13.86
CA ASP A 21 1.36 9.32 12.74
C ASP A 21 0.10 9.23 11.87
N VAL A 22 -1.05 9.71 12.35
CA VAL A 22 -2.34 9.63 11.65
C VAL A 22 -2.76 11.02 11.20
N TRP A 23 -2.90 11.22 9.90
CA TRP A 23 -3.33 12.51 9.34
C TRP A 23 -4.80 12.45 8.95
N GLY A 24 -5.58 13.38 9.52
CA GLY A 24 -6.97 13.55 9.16
C GLY A 24 -7.19 14.60 8.06
N ILE A 25 -8.43 14.73 7.59
CA ILE A 25 -8.86 15.74 6.59
C ILE A 25 -8.37 17.18 6.92
N GLY A 26 -8.19 17.51 8.20
CA GLY A 26 -7.73 18.84 8.63
C GLY A 26 -6.23 19.10 8.53
N GLU A 27 -5.43 18.05 8.34
CA GLU A 27 -3.96 18.09 8.29
C GLU A 27 -3.43 17.89 6.86
N ILE A 28 -4.28 17.44 5.95
CA ILE A 28 -3.96 17.15 4.56
C ILE A 28 -4.00 18.42 3.71
N GLU A 29 -2.91 18.66 3.00
CA GLU A 29 -2.81 19.68 1.96
C GLU A 29 -2.96 19.05 0.56
N GLU A 30 -3.43 19.86 -0.40
CA GLU A 30 -3.49 19.50 -1.82
C GLU A 30 -2.08 19.27 -2.36
N ILE A 31 -1.88 18.15 -3.07
CA ILE A 31 -0.59 17.77 -3.62
C ILE A 31 -0.60 18.07 -5.12
N GLU A 32 0.27 18.99 -5.55
CA GLU A 32 0.42 19.33 -6.96
C GLU A 32 1.05 18.16 -7.75
N PRO A 33 0.51 17.79 -8.91
CA PRO A 33 1.05 16.71 -9.71
C PRO A 33 2.43 17.09 -10.27
N ILE A 34 3.43 16.22 -10.06
CA ILE A 34 4.79 16.40 -10.59
C ILE A 34 5.19 15.29 -11.56
N LEU A 35 4.56 14.12 -11.47
CA LEU A 35 4.85 13.01 -12.36
C LEU A 35 4.17 13.20 -13.72
N PRO A 36 4.83 12.77 -14.81
CA PRO A 36 4.24 12.86 -16.14
C PRO A 36 3.09 11.86 -16.32
N MET A 37 2.07 12.33 -17.04
CA MET A 37 0.96 11.52 -17.52
C MET A 37 1.22 11.09 -18.96
N GLU A 38 1.15 9.79 -19.24
CA GLU A 38 1.41 9.21 -20.56
C GLU A 38 0.18 8.51 -21.12
N LEU A 39 -0.09 8.69 -22.41
CA LEU A 39 -1.18 7.99 -23.08
C LEU A 39 -0.78 6.52 -23.32
N SER A 40 -1.56 5.58 -22.79
CA SER A 40 -1.37 4.13 -22.94
C SER A 40 -2.60 3.45 -23.55
N ALA A 41 -2.36 2.40 -24.33
CA ALA A 41 -3.38 1.47 -24.83
C ALA A 41 -3.24 0.08 -24.20
N GLU A 42 -2.43 -0.04 -23.14
CA GLU A 42 -2.13 -1.31 -22.46
C GLU A 42 -3.00 -1.55 -21.22
N VAL A 43 -3.88 -0.61 -20.87
CA VAL A 43 -4.78 -0.73 -19.72
C VAL A 43 -5.89 -1.74 -20.01
N PRO A 44 -6.04 -2.82 -19.21
CA PRO A 44 -7.08 -3.82 -19.42
C PRO A 44 -8.49 -3.22 -19.44
N GLY A 45 -9.24 -3.50 -20.50
CA GLY A 45 -10.64 -3.05 -20.63
C GLY A 45 -10.81 -1.62 -21.16
N MET A 46 -9.73 -0.91 -21.52
CA MET A 46 -9.77 0.44 -22.06
C MET A 46 -9.09 0.51 -23.43
N ASP A 47 -9.67 1.28 -24.38
CA ASP A 47 -9.05 1.52 -25.70
C ASP A 47 -7.83 2.44 -25.59
N ARG A 48 -7.90 3.42 -24.68
CA ARG A 48 -6.82 4.35 -24.34
C ARG A 48 -7.06 4.93 -22.94
N ALA A 49 -5.98 5.24 -22.23
CA ALA A 49 -6.01 5.87 -20.92
C ALA A 49 -4.78 6.78 -20.70
N MET A 50 -4.90 7.78 -19.85
CA MET A 50 -3.74 8.49 -19.31
C MET A 50 -3.23 7.73 -18.08
N VAL A 51 -1.95 7.38 -18.06
CA VAL A 51 -1.32 6.62 -16.99
C VAL A 51 -0.20 7.45 -16.37
N CYS A 52 -0.21 7.56 -15.04
CA CYS A 52 0.84 8.22 -14.25
C CYS A 52 1.67 7.18 -13.49
N GLY A 53 2.91 7.54 -13.10
CA GLY A 53 3.70 6.78 -12.12
C GLY A 53 4.59 5.67 -12.67
N ASP A 54 4.59 5.46 -13.99
CA ASP A 54 5.37 4.43 -14.70
C ASP A 54 5.18 2.99 -14.13
N PRO A 55 3.92 2.52 -13.99
CA PRO A 55 3.64 1.22 -13.39
C PRO A 55 4.18 0.04 -14.22
N PHE A 56 4.39 0.22 -15.51
CA PHE A 56 4.91 -0.83 -16.39
C PHE A 56 6.38 -1.14 -16.10
N ARG A 57 7.22 -0.11 -15.93
CA ARG A 57 8.62 -0.29 -15.50
C ARG A 57 8.68 -0.73 -14.04
N LEU A 58 7.86 -0.13 -13.17
CA LEU A 58 7.83 -0.52 -11.76
C LEU A 58 7.48 -2.01 -11.59
N GLY A 59 6.53 -2.53 -12.37
CA GLY A 59 6.19 -3.95 -12.34
C GLY A 59 7.29 -4.91 -12.80
N GLU A 60 8.39 -4.43 -13.37
CA GLU A 60 9.58 -5.23 -13.70
C GLU A 60 10.66 -5.22 -12.59
N ILE A 61 10.61 -4.24 -11.68
CA ILE A 61 11.69 -4.02 -10.68
C ILE A 61 11.23 -4.20 -9.23
N LEU A 62 9.93 -4.05 -8.96
CA LEU A 62 9.36 -4.21 -7.63
C LEU A 62 9.15 -5.68 -7.31
N ASP A 63 9.34 -6.03 -6.04
CA ASP A 63 9.15 -7.38 -5.55
C ASP A 63 7.65 -7.66 -5.38
N TYR A 64 7.12 -8.54 -6.22
CA TYR A 64 5.77 -9.07 -6.09
C TYR A 64 5.74 -10.50 -5.51
N GLN A 65 6.88 -10.96 -4.96
CA GLN A 65 7.03 -12.26 -4.31
C GLN A 65 7.61 -12.09 -2.91
N GLN A 66 6.73 -11.93 -1.92
CA GLN A 66 7.13 -11.81 -0.52
C GLN A 66 7.66 -13.12 0.06
N GLY A 67 8.46 -12.98 1.11
CA GLY A 67 8.97 -14.06 1.94
C GLY A 67 10.07 -14.87 1.28
N PHE A 68 10.62 -14.38 0.17
CA PHE A 68 11.65 -15.09 -0.58
C PHE A 68 13.04 -14.80 0.00
N ASP A 69 13.89 -15.82 0.06
CA ASP A 69 15.31 -15.74 0.39
C ASP A 69 15.70 -15.01 1.70
N ASN A 70 14.78 -14.82 2.65
CA ASN A 70 15.13 -14.34 3.99
C ASN A 70 15.61 -15.48 4.91
N PRO A 71 16.61 -15.25 5.78
CA PRO A 71 17.21 -16.31 6.59
C PRO A 71 16.31 -16.85 7.71
N TYR A 72 15.19 -16.17 7.98
CA TYR A 72 14.23 -16.53 9.03
C TYR A 72 13.14 -17.47 8.53
N GLY A 73 12.99 -17.63 7.21
CA GLY A 73 11.87 -18.35 6.60
C GLY A 73 10.52 -17.68 6.83
N ALA A 74 10.53 -16.36 7.05
CA ALA A 74 9.36 -15.50 7.25
C ALA A 74 8.55 -15.41 5.95
N THR A 75 7.23 -15.61 6.02
CA THR A 75 6.33 -15.55 4.85
C THR A 75 5.25 -14.49 4.96
N GLY A 76 5.01 -13.94 6.16
CA GLY A 76 3.99 -12.93 6.43
C GLY A 76 4.42 -11.50 6.11
N THR A 77 5.37 -11.31 5.18
CA THR A 77 6.18 -10.10 5.04
C THR A 77 5.58 -9.02 4.14
N CYS A 78 4.28 -9.04 3.83
CA CYS A 78 3.65 -8.11 2.87
C CYS A 78 3.92 -6.61 3.16
N GLY A 79 3.85 -6.18 4.43
CA GLY A 79 4.22 -4.82 4.83
C GLY A 79 5.69 -4.52 4.57
N LEU A 80 6.58 -5.42 5.02
CA LEU A 80 8.04 -5.29 4.81
C LEU A 80 8.45 -5.33 3.33
N THR A 81 7.83 -6.16 2.49
CA THR A 81 8.03 -6.16 1.04
C THR A 81 7.53 -4.85 0.44
N SER A 82 6.41 -4.31 0.92
CA SER A 82 5.92 -3.00 0.50
C SER A 82 6.89 -1.87 0.89
N VAL A 83 7.48 -1.92 2.09
CA VAL A 83 8.55 -0.99 2.50
C VAL A 83 9.78 -1.08 1.61
N SER A 84 10.24 -2.31 1.29
CA SER A 84 11.31 -2.53 0.31
C SER A 84 10.98 -1.90 -1.05
N ASN A 85 9.75 -2.07 -1.53
CA ASN A 85 9.28 -1.49 -2.79
C ASN A 85 9.26 0.05 -2.76
N ILE A 86 8.86 0.67 -1.65
CA ILE A 86 8.95 2.12 -1.46
C ILE A 86 10.41 2.59 -1.52
N CYS A 87 11.34 1.89 -0.86
CA CYS A 87 12.77 2.20 -0.92
C CYS A 87 13.30 2.11 -2.37
N LYS A 88 12.92 1.07 -3.13
CA LYS A 88 13.27 0.93 -4.55
C LYS A 88 12.70 2.06 -5.41
N MET A 89 11.46 2.48 -5.16
CA MET A 89 10.85 3.64 -5.83
C MET A 89 11.61 4.93 -5.54
N ALA A 90 12.14 5.09 -4.32
CA ALA A 90 13.02 6.19 -3.91
C ALA A 90 14.46 6.08 -4.49
N GLY A 91 14.74 5.08 -5.33
CA GLY A 91 16.04 4.87 -5.97
C GLY A 91 17.09 4.20 -5.06
N MET A 92 16.66 3.59 -3.95
CA MET A 92 17.53 2.85 -3.04
C MET A 92 17.66 1.38 -3.50
N ASP A 93 18.86 0.82 -3.36
CA ASP A 93 19.12 -0.61 -3.60
C ASP A 93 18.90 -1.38 -2.29
N VAL A 94 17.63 -1.47 -1.88
CA VAL A 94 17.18 -2.18 -0.67
C VAL A 94 16.35 -3.38 -1.10
N THR A 95 16.60 -4.53 -0.47
CA THR A 95 15.92 -5.79 -0.78
C THR A 95 15.00 -6.23 0.36
N GLU A 96 13.96 -7.01 0.06
CA GLU A 96 13.07 -7.54 1.10
C GLU A 96 13.83 -8.29 2.21
N PRO A 97 14.80 -9.18 1.94
CA PRO A 97 15.55 -9.86 3.00
C PRO A 97 16.25 -8.91 3.99
N GLU A 98 16.78 -7.77 3.51
CA GLU A 98 17.42 -6.76 4.36
C GLU A 98 16.38 -6.05 5.26
N VAL A 99 15.21 -5.72 4.69
CA VAL A 99 14.10 -5.13 5.45
C VAL A 99 13.57 -6.12 6.51
N VAL A 100 13.44 -7.40 6.15
CA VAL A 100 13.03 -8.46 7.07
C VAL A 100 14.04 -8.67 8.19
N GLU A 101 15.33 -8.71 7.86
CA GLU A 101 16.40 -8.83 8.85
C GLU A 101 16.36 -7.66 9.84
N TYR A 102 16.28 -6.42 9.35
CA TYR A 102 16.16 -5.25 10.21
C TYR A 102 14.93 -5.32 11.13
N ALA A 103 13.76 -5.64 10.59
CA ALA A 103 12.52 -5.70 11.38
C ALA A 103 12.59 -6.80 12.46
N MET A 104 13.13 -7.97 12.11
CA MET A 104 13.37 -9.07 13.04
C MET A 104 14.39 -8.70 14.14
N GLU A 105 15.42 -7.93 13.84
CA GLU A 105 16.42 -7.51 14.83
C GLU A 105 15.90 -6.41 15.77
N ASN A 106 14.94 -5.59 15.33
CA ASN A 106 14.51 -4.37 16.03
C ASN A 106 13.07 -4.44 16.60
N ASP A 107 12.51 -5.64 16.71
CA ASP A 107 11.14 -5.85 17.24
C ASP A 107 10.07 -5.07 16.44
N GLN A 108 10.29 -4.90 15.13
CA GLN A 108 9.37 -4.22 14.21
C GLN A 108 8.58 -5.19 13.34
N CYS A 109 8.40 -6.43 13.78
CA CYS A 109 7.51 -7.40 13.15
C CYS A 109 7.21 -8.55 14.11
N ILE A 110 6.19 -9.34 13.78
CA ILE A 110 5.86 -10.60 14.44
C ILE A 110 7.01 -11.59 14.21
N LYS A 111 7.57 -12.11 15.30
CA LYS A 111 8.65 -13.12 15.30
C LYS A 111 8.14 -14.54 15.52
N ASP A 112 6.93 -14.66 16.04
CA ASP A 112 6.31 -15.93 16.39
C ASP A 112 5.84 -16.67 15.13
N ASP A 113 6.15 -17.97 15.05
CA ASP A 113 5.81 -18.86 13.94
C ASP A 113 6.26 -18.35 12.55
N PRO A 114 7.58 -18.41 12.24
CA PRO A 114 8.15 -17.86 11.01
C PRO A 114 7.45 -18.34 9.74
N LYS A 115 6.90 -19.56 9.75
CA LYS A 115 6.34 -20.20 8.56
C LYS A 115 4.96 -19.67 8.15
N TYR A 116 4.22 -19.01 9.05
CA TYR A 116 2.84 -18.57 8.75
C TYR A 116 2.61 -17.09 9.05
N HIS A 117 3.18 -16.57 10.14
CA HIS A 117 2.95 -15.19 10.58
C HIS A 117 4.23 -14.38 10.78
N GLY A 118 5.40 -15.03 10.72
CA GLY A 118 6.67 -14.34 10.82
C GLY A 118 6.81 -13.25 9.77
N GLY A 119 7.21 -12.07 10.22
CA GLY A 119 7.40 -10.89 9.38
C GLY A 119 6.15 -10.03 9.20
N GLY A 120 5.01 -10.42 9.77
CA GLY A 120 3.83 -9.54 9.79
C GLY A 120 4.10 -8.27 10.59
N THR A 121 3.55 -7.15 10.15
CA THR A 121 3.76 -5.81 10.72
C THR A 121 2.45 -5.15 11.06
N THR A 122 2.49 -4.22 12.02
CA THR A 122 1.46 -3.20 12.19
C THR A 122 1.79 -1.95 11.36
N ILE A 123 0.85 -1.01 11.22
CA ILE A 123 1.10 0.27 10.53
C ILE A 123 2.27 1.02 11.19
N GLY A 124 2.31 1.08 12.53
CA GLY A 124 3.40 1.71 13.27
C GLY A 124 4.76 1.05 13.03
N ASN A 125 4.81 -0.27 12.82
CA ASN A 125 6.05 -0.96 12.44
C ASN A 125 6.51 -0.52 11.04
N ASP A 126 5.62 -0.51 10.05
CA ASP A 126 5.98 -0.11 8.69
C ASP A 126 6.51 1.34 8.64
N LEU A 127 5.89 2.27 9.38
CA LEU A 127 6.38 3.64 9.55
C LEU A 127 7.77 3.70 10.20
N ALA A 128 7.99 2.93 11.28
CA ALA A 128 9.29 2.88 11.94
C ALA A 128 10.40 2.31 11.06
N VAL A 129 10.08 1.33 10.22
CA VAL A 129 11.03 0.75 9.25
C VAL A 129 11.29 1.71 8.10
N LEU A 130 10.29 2.43 7.58
CA LEU A 130 10.51 3.49 6.57
C LEU A 130 11.42 4.60 7.10
N SER A 131 11.19 5.07 8.33
CA SER A 131 12.03 6.11 8.96
C SER A 131 13.47 5.63 9.16
N HIS A 132 13.69 4.34 9.41
CA HIS A 132 15.06 3.77 9.43
C HIS A 132 15.81 3.97 8.10
N TYR A 133 15.11 3.83 6.98
CA TYR A 133 15.66 4.08 5.64
C TYR A 133 15.68 5.57 5.25
N GLY A 134 15.27 6.46 6.16
CA GLY A 134 15.27 7.91 5.93
C GLY A 134 14.08 8.39 5.11
N ILE A 135 13.00 7.61 5.05
CA ILE A 135 11.74 7.98 4.39
C ILE A 135 10.72 8.22 5.50
N GLU A 136 10.37 9.49 5.72
CA GLU A 136 9.27 9.83 6.63
C GLU A 136 7.93 9.65 5.91
N ALA A 137 6.94 9.21 6.67
CA ALA A 137 5.61 8.88 6.18
C ALA A 137 4.59 9.00 7.30
N HIS A 138 3.32 9.08 6.91
CA HIS A 138 2.17 9.08 7.79
C HIS A 138 1.12 8.09 7.30
N CYS A 139 0.11 7.86 8.13
CA CYS A 139 -1.04 7.02 7.86
C CYS A 139 -2.29 7.87 7.65
N GLU A 140 -3.05 7.58 6.61
CA GLU A 140 -4.42 8.05 6.39
C GLU A 140 -5.35 6.83 6.34
N PHE A 141 -6.45 6.83 7.10
CA PHE A 141 -7.44 5.75 7.01
C PHE A 141 -8.36 5.92 5.79
N SER A 142 -9.06 4.86 5.38
CA SER A 142 -9.87 4.86 4.15
C SER A 142 -11.05 5.84 4.12
N ASP A 143 -11.44 6.43 5.26
CA ASP A 143 -12.43 7.52 5.30
C ASP A 143 -11.82 8.90 4.99
N THR A 144 -10.50 8.96 4.89
CA THR A 144 -9.69 10.15 4.58
C THR A 144 -8.95 9.98 3.25
N ALA A 145 -8.25 8.85 3.05
CA ALA A 145 -7.55 8.52 1.82
C ALA A 145 -8.46 7.85 0.78
N ASP A 146 -9.40 8.61 0.21
CA ASP A 146 -10.24 8.11 -0.88
C ASP A 146 -9.48 7.97 -2.22
N GLY A 147 -10.18 7.52 -3.27
CA GLY A 147 -9.57 7.31 -4.59
C GLY A 147 -8.90 8.57 -5.17
N GLU A 148 -9.50 9.76 -5.08
CA GLU A 148 -8.83 10.96 -5.62
C GLU A 148 -7.67 11.37 -4.73
N ARG A 149 -7.75 11.23 -3.41
CA ARG A 149 -6.63 11.48 -2.49
C ARG A 149 -5.43 10.57 -2.77
N LEU A 150 -5.66 9.28 -3.01
CA LEU A 150 -4.62 8.34 -3.41
C LEU A 150 -4.02 8.71 -4.78
N ALA A 151 -4.85 9.19 -5.71
CA ALA A 151 -4.38 9.64 -7.01
C ALA A 151 -3.49 10.88 -6.91
N GLU A 152 -3.88 11.89 -6.11
CA GLU A 152 -3.08 13.09 -5.82
C GLU A 152 -1.70 12.71 -5.26
N ALA A 153 -1.65 11.82 -4.27
CA ALA A 153 -0.38 11.37 -3.69
C ALA A 153 0.54 10.73 -4.73
N ILE A 154 0.01 9.82 -5.56
CA ILE A 154 0.79 9.14 -6.61
C ILE A 154 1.23 10.13 -7.69
N GLU A 155 0.33 10.99 -8.17
CA GLU A 155 0.61 11.98 -9.21
C GLU A 155 1.58 13.06 -8.73
N GLY A 156 1.56 13.37 -7.43
CA GLY A 156 2.54 14.19 -6.72
C GLY A 156 3.88 13.51 -6.44
N GLY A 157 4.07 12.25 -6.84
CA GLY A 157 5.36 11.55 -6.70
C GLY A 157 5.60 10.88 -5.36
N HIS A 158 4.62 10.87 -4.46
CA HIS A 158 4.71 10.19 -3.17
C HIS A 158 4.64 8.67 -3.34
N GLY A 159 5.22 7.94 -2.39
CA GLY A 159 5.05 6.50 -2.27
C GLY A 159 3.78 6.19 -1.48
N VAL A 160 3.08 5.11 -1.85
CA VAL A 160 1.81 4.72 -1.20
C VAL A 160 1.77 3.21 -0.95
N ILE A 161 1.65 2.81 0.32
CA ILE A 161 1.32 1.44 0.74
C ILE A 161 -0.15 1.42 1.15
N LEU A 162 -0.92 0.47 0.65
CA LEU A 162 -2.36 0.36 0.86
C LEU A 162 -2.70 -0.93 1.63
N GLY A 163 -3.37 -0.78 2.77
CA GLY A 163 -3.93 -1.88 3.55
C GLY A 163 -5.28 -2.31 2.98
N VAL A 164 -5.36 -3.55 2.46
CA VAL A 164 -6.51 -4.08 1.72
C VAL A 164 -6.94 -5.44 2.26
N ASN A 165 -8.16 -5.88 1.90
CA ASN A 165 -8.56 -7.27 2.07
C ASN A 165 -8.05 -8.10 0.87
N SER A 166 -7.08 -9.00 1.11
CA SER A 166 -6.49 -9.80 0.02
C SER A 166 -7.48 -10.81 -0.58
N GLY A 167 -8.44 -11.29 0.21
CA GLY A 167 -9.47 -12.20 -0.26
C GLY A 167 -10.32 -11.56 -1.35
N ILE A 168 -10.70 -10.30 -1.16
CA ILE A 168 -11.43 -9.51 -2.15
C ILE A 168 -10.52 -9.11 -3.32
N LEU A 169 -9.35 -8.51 -3.05
CA LEU A 169 -8.43 -8.05 -4.10
C LEU A 169 -8.08 -9.17 -5.09
N GLN A 170 -7.87 -10.40 -4.59
CA GLN A 170 -7.46 -11.54 -5.40
C GLN A 170 -8.63 -12.41 -5.88
N ASP A 171 -9.88 -11.94 -5.75
CA ASP A 171 -11.10 -12.65 -6.16
C ASP A 171 -11.15 -14.09 -5.60
N ARG A 172 -10.92 -14.22 -4.29
CA ARG A 172 -10.98 -15.50 -3.57
C ARG A 172 -12.39 -15.74 -3.07
N GLU A 173 -12.74 -17.02 -2.87
CA GLU A 173 -14.02 -17.41 -2.26
C GLU A 173 -14.14 -17.00 -0.77
N TRP A 174 -13.04 -16.56 -0.14
CA TRP A 174 -12.98 -16.17 1.26
C TRP A 174 -12.66 -14.68 1.42
N LYS A 175 -13.06 -14.13 2.57
CA LYS A 175 -12.71 -12.80 3.05
C LYS A 175 -12.22 -12.94 4.48
N VAL A 176 -11.31 -12.06 4.90
CA VAL A 176 -10.97 -11.92 6.33
C VAL A 176 -11.99 -11.01 6.99
N GLU A 177 -12.50 -11.45 8.15
CA GLU A 177 -13.44 -10.71 8.97
C GLU A 177 -12.90 -10.63 10.41
N ASN A 178 -13.20 -9.54 11.12
CA ASN A 178 -12.91 -9.41 12.55
C ASN A 178 -13.92 -10.22 13.41
N ALA A 179 -13.79 -10.14 14.74
CA ALA A 179 -14.64 -10.88 15.67
C ALA A 179 -16.12 -10.47 15.58
N GLU A 180 -16.39 -9.26 15.11
CA GLU A 180 -17.71 -8.68 14.89
C GLU A 180 -18.33 -9.08 13.54
N GLY A 181 -17.58 -9.80 12.69
CA GLY A 181 -18.01 -10.20 11.34
C GLY A 181 -17.91 -9.08 10.31
N GLU A 182 -17.13 -8.03 10.60
CA GLU A 182 -16.84 -6.96 9.65
C GLU A 182 -15.63 -7.34 8.79
N VAL A 183 -15.71 -7.10 7.48
CA VAL A 183 -14.58 -7.32 6.57
C VAL A 183 -13.47 -6.32 6.89
N VAL A 184 -12.27 -6.82 7.16
CA VAL A 184 -11.09 -6.02 7.57
C VAL A 184 -9.92 -6.15 6.60
N SER A 185 -9.03 -5.17 6.59
CA SER A 185 -7.76 -5.28 5.87
C SER A 185 -6.87 -6.35 6.50
N ASN A 186 -6.13 -7.09 5.68
CA ASN A 186 -5.26 -8.17 6.15
C ASN A 186 -3.96 -8.30 5.35
N HIS A 187 -3.71 -7.34 4.45
CA HIS A 187 -2.63 -7.40 3.47
C HIS A 187 -2.22 -5.99 3.06
N ALA A 188 -0.93 -5.79 2.77
CA ALA A 188 -0.38 -4.53 2.30
C ALA A 188 0.11 -4.67 0.85
N VAL A 189 -0.23 -3.69 0.00
CA VAL A 189 0.21 -3.61 -1.40
C VAL A 189 0.78 -2.23 -1.70
N CYS A 190 1.64 -2.12 -2.71
CA CYS A 190 2.19 -0.82 -3.12
C CYS A 190 1.41 -0.30 -4.33
N LEU A 191 0.83 0.90 -4.25
CA LEU A 191 0.28 1.57 -5.44
C LEU A 191 1.43 2.13 -6.28
N THR A 192 1.38 1.91 -7.59
CA THR A 192 2.47 2.25 -8.50
C THR A 192 2.07 3.30 -9.53
N GLY A 193 0.79 3.40 -9.89
CA GLY A 193 0.32 4.38 -10.87
C GLY A 193 -1.17 4.65 -10.83
N THR A 194 -1.57 5.79 -11.39
CA THR A 194 -2.98 6.16 -11.61
C THR A 194 -3.36 5.92 -13.06
N VAL A 195 -4.66 5.72 -13.30
CA VAL A 195 -5.24 5.63 -14.63
C VAL A 195 -6.41 6.60 -14.69
N ARG A 196 -6.37 7.56 -15.63
CA ARG A 196 -7.45 8.51 -15.88
C ARG A 196 -7.99 8.38 -17.30
N ASP A 197 -9.27 8.67 -17.48
CA ASP A 197 -9.88 8.81 -18.80
C ASP A 197 -9.23 9.99 -19.56
N PRO A 198 -8.79 9.82 -20.82
CA PRO A 198 -8.05 10.84 -21.54
C PRO A 198 -8.92 11.99 -22.07
N ASP A 199 -10.23 11.81 -22.13
CA ASP A 199 -11.18 12.81 -22.62
C ASP A 199 -11.82 13.61 -21.47
N THR A 200 -12.08 12.98 -20.32
CA THR A 200 -12.71 13.63 -19.16
C THR A 200 -11.71 14.02 -18.06
N GLY A 201 -10.59 13.31 -17.96
CA GLY A 201 -9.65 13.44 -16.83
C GLY A 201 -10.14 12.76 -15.55
N GLU A 202 -11.27 12.06 -15.58
CA GLU A 202 -11.80 11.34 -14.42
C GLU A 202 -10.91 10.14 -14.09
N LEU A 203 -10.70 9.89 -12.80
CA LEU A 203 -10.00 8.70 -12.33
C LEU A 203 -10.77 7.43 -12.71
N ALA A 204 -10.06 6.46 -13.28
CA ALA A 204 -10.61 5.19 -13.74
C ALA A 204 -10.09 4.00 -12.92
N GLY A 205 -8.93 4.13 -12.29
CA GLY A 205 -8.35 3.08 -11.46
C GLY A 205 -6.87 3.27 -11.15
N PHE A 206 -6.26 2.20 -10.67
CA PHE A 206 -4.88 2.18 -10.19
C PHE A 206 -4.12 0.96 -10.70
N TYR A 207 -2.81 1.13 -10.82
CA TYR A 207 -1.87 0.02 -10.86
C TYR A 207 -1.26 -0.20 -9.47
N LEU A 208 -1.07 -1.47 -9.11
CA LEU A 208 -0.44 -1.89 -7.87
C LEU A 208 0.53 -3.06 -8.06
N CYS A 209 1.48 -3.16 -7.13
CA CYS A 209 2.33 -4.32 -6.92
C CYS A 209 1.81 -5.09 -5.69
N ASP A 210 1.31 -6.31 -5.91
CA ASP A 210 0.86 -7.21 -4.84
C ASP A 210 1.91 -8.29 -4.60
N SER A 211 2.60 -8.19 -3.47
CA SER A 211 3.68 -9.10 -3.06
C SER A 211 3.23 -10.53 -2.73
N SER A 212 1.93 -10.76 -2.60
CA SER A 212 1.36 -12.10 -2.37
C SER A 212 0.72 -12.69 -3.62
N SER A 213 0.74 -11.95 -4.73
CA SER A 213 0.09 -12.38 -5.97
C SER A 213 0.76 -13.61 -6.56
N GLN A 214 -0.06 -14.61 -6.89
CA GLN A 214 0.38 -15.78 -7.64
C GLN A 214 0.30 -15.57 -9.15
N ARG A 215 -0.06 -14.36 -9.59
CA ARG A 215 -0.26 -14.05 -11.00
C ARG A 215 1.07 -13.61 -11.64
N PRO A 216 1.28 -13.90 -12.94
CA PRO A 216 2.47 -13.43 -13.66
C PRO A 216 2.59 -11.89 -13.75
N ASP A 217 1.48 -11.17 -13.58
CA ASP A 217 1.40 -9.70 -13.60
C ASP A 217 1.38 -9.09 -12.19
N GLY A 218 1.81 -9.83 -11.14
CA GLY A 218 1.74 -9.41 -9.74
C GLY A 218 2.36 -8.05 -9.43
N GLY A 219 3.39 -7.64 -10.17
CA GLY A 219 4.01 -6.31 -10.03
C GLY A 219 3.27 -5.14 -10.68
N LYS A 220 2.24 -5.41 -11.50
CA LYS A 220 1.50 -4.40 -12.28
C LYS A 220 0.03 -4.77 -12.47
N ILE A 221 -0.64 -5.10 -11.37
CA ILE A 221 -2.07 -5.40 -11.38
C ILE A 221 -2.85 -4.10 -11.56
N PHE A 222 -3.69 -4.03 -12.59
CA PHE A 222 -4.67 -2.96 -12.72
C PHE A 222 -5.94 -3.30 -11.95
N ILE A 223 -6.43 -2.35 -11.16
CA ILE A 223 -7.74 -2.40 -10.50
C ILE A 223 -8.60 -1.19 -10.89
N THR A 224 -9.89 -1.41 -11.10
CA THR A 224 -10.86 -0.32 -11.31
C THR A 224 -11.22 0.35 -9.98
N LEU A 225 -11.90 1.50 -10.04
CA LEU A 225 -12.45 2.14 -8.83
C LEU A 225 -13.45 1.26 -8.08
N ASP A 226 -14.30 0.51 -8.78
CA ASP A 226 -15.22 -0.45 -8.13
C ASP A 226 -14.44 -1.51 -7.33
N GLN A 227 -13.33 -2.00 -7.89
CA GLN A 227 -12.49 -3.00 -7.21
C GLN A 227 -11.74 -2.39 -6.01
N LEU A 228 -11.26 -1.15 -6.14
CA LEU A 228 -10.69 -0.40 -5.02
C LEU A 228 -11.73 -0.24 -3.90
N ASP A 229 -12.95 0.14 -4.25
CA ASP A 229 -14.03 0.29 -3.28
C ASP A 229 -14.34 -1.01 -2.54
N GLU A 230 -14.33 -2.14 -3.23
CA GLU A 230 -14.60 -3.43 -2.62
C GLU A 230 -13.47 -3.92 -1.72
N CYS A 231 -12.20 -3.73 -2.09
CA CYS A 231 -11.06 -4.29 -1.36
C CYS A 231 -10.41 -3.32 -0.35
N TYR A 232 -10.72 -2.03 -0.42
CA TYR A 232 -10.11 -0.96 0.37
C TYR A 232 -11.15 -0.03 1.01
N THR A 233 -11.92 0.74 0.22
CA THR A 233 -12.77 1.83 0.74
C THR A 233 -13.86 1.31 1.68
N ASN A 234 -14.50 0.20 1.32
CA ASN A 234 -15.58 -0.41 2.11
C ASN A 234 -15.08 -1.42 3.16
N VAL A 235 -13.77 -1.56 3.30
CA VAL A 235 -13.12 -2.48 4.24
C VAL A 235 -12.74 -1.72 5.51
N LYS A 236 -12.98 -2.35 6.66
CA LYS A 236 -12.63 -1.79 7.97
C LYS A 236 -11.12 -1.86 8.19
N GLU A 237 -10.60 -0.90 8.94
CA GLU A 237 -9.18 -0.82 9.32
C GLU A 237 -8.23 -0.64 8.12
N SER A 238 -8.77 -0.48 6.90
CA SER A 238 -8.00 -0.12 5.72
C SER A 238 -7.32 1.22 5.89
N PHE A 239 -6.08 1.28 5.43
CA PHE A 239 -5.20 2.43 5.59
C PHE A 239 -4.36 2.68 4.34
N ALA A 240 -3.83 3.88 4.24
CA ALA A 240 -2.78 4.25 3.30
C ALA A 240 -1.60 4.81 4.09
N ILE A 241 -0.42 4.23 3.93
CA ILE A 241 0.84 4.87 4.35
C ILE A 241 1.36 5.66 3.17
N ILE A 242 1.51 6.97 3.35
CA ILE A 242 1.92 7.91 2.29
C ILE A 242 3.21 8.58 2.74
N THR A 243 4.23 8.61 1.87
CA THR A 243 5.48 9.30 2.18
C THR A 243 5.25 10.80 2.32
N ASP A 244 5.91 11.45 3.28
CA ASP A 244 5.69 12.89 3.54
C ASP A 244 6.24 13.75 2.41
N ASP A 245 7.37 13.35 1.85
CA ASP A 245 8.00 13.98 0.68
C ASP A 245 7.81 13.12 -0.59
N PRO A 246 7.82 13.74 -1.78
CA PRO A 246 7.84 12.99 -3.03
C PRO A 246 9.15 12.21 -3.17
N ILE A 247 9.02 10.92 -3.49
CA ILE A 247 10.15 9.99 -3.68
C ILE A 247 10.43 9.69 -5.15
N ARG A 248 9.58 10.19 -6.06
CA ARG A 248 9.66 10.04 -7.53
C ARG A 248 9.59 11.41 -8.20
N GLY A 249 10.22 11.54 -9.38
CA GLY A 249 10.21 12.77 -10.19
C GLY A 249 10.62 12.53 -11.63
#